data_AF-A0A1H0AYN6-F1
#
_entry.id   AF-A0A1H0AYN6-F1
#
_cell.length_a   1.000
_cell.length_b   1.000
_cell.length_c   1.000
_cell.angle_alpha   90.00
_cell.angle_beta   90.00
_cell.angle_gamma   90.00
#
_symmetry.space_group_name_H-M   'P 1'
#
loop_
_entity.id
_entity.type
_entity.pdbx_description
1 polymer ?
#
loop_
_entity_poly.entity_id
_entity_poly.type
_entity_poly.pdbx_seq_one_letter_code
_entity_poly.pdbx_strand_id
1 'polypeptide(L)' 'MSRDGSVARDTMLGLMKTCRKLALPFWQYLGDRIGLEGQAIPPLATHVAAKA' A
#
# COMPACT_ATOMS: atom_id res chain seq x y z
N MET A 1 20.00 -3.32 -14.91
CA MET A 1 18.94 -2.77 -14.04
C MET A 1 19.59 -2.30 -12.75
N SER A 2 19.31 -1.09 -12.27
CA SER A 2 19.84 -0.64 -10.96
C SER A 2 19.21 -1.46 -9.83
N ARG A 3 20.00 -1.76 -8.78
CA ARG A 3 19.51 -2.44 -7.57
C ARG A 3 18.33 -1.68 -6.95
N ASP A 4 18.46 -0.36 -6.83
CA ASP A 4 17.44 0.49 -6.21
C ASP A 4 16.14 0.47 -7.02
N GLY A 5 16.26 0.43 -8.35
CA GLY A 5 15.10 0.30 -9.25
C GLY A 5 14.37 -1.03 -9.07
N SER A 6 15.11 -2.13 -8.96
CA SER A 6 14.51 -3.44 -8.68
C SER A 6 13.82 -3.47 -7.30
N VAL A 7 14.47 -2.93 -6.27
CA VAL A 7 13.91 -2.87 -4.90
C VAL A 7 12.64 -2.01 -4.86
N ALA A 8 12.65 -0.84 -5.49
CA ALA A 8 11.48 0.03 -5.58
C ALA A 8 10.31 -0.68 -6.26
N ARG A 9 10.56 -1.33 -7.40
CA ARG A 9 9.54 -2.09 -8.14
C ARG A 9 8.95 -3.21 -7.29
N ASP A 10 9.79 -4.03 -6.68
CA ASP A 10 9.34 -5.20 -5.91
C ASP A 10 8.57 -4.76 -4.65
N THR A 11 8.98 -3.64 -4.03
CA THR A 11 8.26 -3.02 -2.90
C THR A 11 6.87 -2.53 -3.32
N MET A 12 6.77 -1.77 -4.42
CA MET A 12 5.48 -1.27 -4.91
C MET A 12 4.54 -2.41 -5.33
N LEU A 13 5.05 -3.45 -5.99
CA LEU A 13 4.28 -4.64 -6.34
C LEU A 13 3.80 -5.40 -5.10
N GLY A 14 4.64 -5.51 -4.08
CA GLY A 14 4.27 -6.10 -2.80
C GLY A 14 3.11 -5.35 -2.13
N LEU A 15 3.21 -4.01 -2.04
CA LEU A 15 2.15 -3.16 -1.49
C LEU A 15 0.84 -3.30 -2.26
N MET A 16 0.90 -3.28 -3.60
CA MET A 16 -0.28 -3.40 -4.45
C MET A 16 -1.00 -4.75 -4.23
N LYS A 17 -0.25 -5.85 -4.13
CA LYS A 17 -0.81 -7.18 -3.84
C LYS A 17 -1.48 -7.22 -2.46
N THR A 18 -0.85 -6.63 -1.44
CA THR A 18 -1.43 -6.57 -0.09
C THR A 18 -2.71 -5.74 -0.06
N CYS A 19 -2.72 -4.57 -0.71
CA CYS A 19 -3.93 -3.74 -0.84
C CYS A 19 -5.06 -4.53 -1.51
N ARG A 20 -4.76 -5.27 -2.59
CA ARG A 20 -5.74 -6.14 -3.27
C ARG A 20 -6.30 -7.22 -2.34
N LYS A 21 -5.47 -7.89 -1.54
CA LYS A 21 -5.93 -8.89 -0.55
C LYS A 21 -6.88 -8.29 0.49
N LEU A 22 -6.64 -7.04 0.87
CA LEU A 22 -7.43 -6.32 1.86
C LEU A 22 -8.64 -5.58 1.26
N ALA A 23 -8.84 -5.66 -0.06
CA ALA A 23 -9.87 -4.92 -0.82
C ALA A 23 -9.73 -3.39 -0.67
N LEU A 24 -8.50 -2.89 -0.62
CA LEU A 24 -8.17 -1.47 -0.57
C LEU A 24 -7.73 -0.95 -1.95
N PRO A 25 -8.21 0.23 -2.38
CA PRO A 25 -7.69 0.89 -3.59
C PRO A 25 -6.26 1.37 -3.36
N PHE A 26 -5.30 0.77 -4.07
CA PHE A 26 -3.87 1.05 -3.91
C PHE A 26 -3.51 2.54 -4.00
N TRP A 27 -4.07 3.28 -4.96
CA TRP A 27 -3.74 4.70 -5.15
C TRP A 27 -4.24 5.59 -4.02
N GLN A 28 -5.35 5.26 -3.37
CA GLN A 28 -5.78 6.01 -2.18
C GLN A 28 -4.88 5.72 -0.99
N TYR A 29 -4.48 4.46 -0.80
CA TYR A 29 -3.51 4.08 0.22
C TYR A 29 -2.17 4.79 0.01
N LEU A 30 -1.65 4.81 -1.22
CA LEU A 30 -0.39 5.48 -1.52
C LEU A 30 -0.51 7.00 -1.34
N GLY A 31 -1.62 7.60 -1.80
CA GLY A 31 -1.88 9.04 -1.66
C GLY A 31 -1.87 9.49 -0.21
N ASP A 32 -2.55 8.76 0.67
CA ASP A 32 -2.53 9.00 2.11
C ASP A 32 -1.09 8.96 2.68
N ARG A 33 -0.27 7.97 2.29
CA ARG A 33 1.10 7.81 2.82
C ARG A 33 2.08 8.89 2.36
N ILE A 34 1.80 9.56 1.25
CA ILE A 34 2.62 10.68 0.74
C ILE A 34 2.01 12.05 1.08
N GLY A 35 0.95 12.09 1.88
CA GLY A 35 0.31 13.32 2.35
C GLY A 35 -0.55 14.02 1.30
N LEU A 36 -1.06 13.31 0.29
CA LEU A 36 -2.10 13.86 -0.57
C LEU A 36 -3.39 14.04 0.23
N GLU A 37 -4.08 15.15 -0.03
CA GLU A 37 -5.39 15.42 0.56
C GLU A 37 -6.39 14.34 0.11
N GLY A 38 -7.14 13.80 1.08
CA GLY A 38 -8.04 12.69 0.82
C GLY A 38 -8.46 11.98 2.09
N GLN A 39 -9.02 10.78 1.92
CA GLN A 39 -9.48 9.96 3.03
C GLN A 39 -8.31 9.27 3.73
N ALA A 40 -8.21 9.47 5.04
CA ALA A 40 -7.20 8.84 5.86
C ALA A 40 -7.35 7.30 5.84
N ILE A 41 -6.32 6.58 5.40
CA ILE A 41 -6.36 5.11 5.33
C ILE A 41 -5.59 4.51 6.52
N PRO A 42 -6.25 3.71 7.37
CA PRO A 42 -5.59 3.03 8.48
C PRO A 42 -4.38 2.19 8.03
N PRO A 43 -3.42 1.90 8.93
CA PRO A 43 -2.32 0.99 8.63
C PRO A 43 -2.82 -0.37 8.13
N LEU A 44 -2.08 -0.98 7.19
CA LEU A 44 -2.45 -2.30 6.64
C LEU A 44 -2.62 -3.36 7.74
N ALA A 45 -1.84 -3.28 8.83
CA ALA A 45 -1.94 -4.17 9.98
C ALA A 45 -3.32 -4.08 10.67
N THR A 46 -3.92 -2.89 10.75
CA THR A 46 -5.26 -2.70 11.32
C THR A 46 -6.32 -3.43 10.49
N HIS A 47 -6.20 -3.38 9.16
CA HIS A 47 -7.10 -4.10 8.26
C HIS A 47 -6.94 -5.62 8.34
N VAL A 48 -5.72 -6.11 8.62
CA VAL A 48 -5.48 -7.54 8.85
C VAL A 48 -6.15 -7.98 10.16
N ALA A 49 -5.97 -7.23 11.24
CA ALA A 49 -6.57 -7.53 12.54
C ALA A 49 -8.11 -7.52 12.49
N ALA A 50 -8.71 -6.61 11.71
CA ALA A 50 -10.16 -6.53 11.55
C ALA A 50 -10.77 -7.64 10.67
N LYS A 51 -9.95 -8.36 9.89
CA LYS A 51 -10.38 -9.51 9.06
C LYS A 51 -10.14 -10.87 9.72
N ALA A 52 -9.47 -10.91 10.87
CA ALA A 52 -9.23 -12.12 11.67
C ALA A 52 -10.44 -12.42 12.56
#